data_AF-A0A832ZFN7-F1
#
_entry.id   AF-A0A832ZFN7-F1
#
_cell.length_a   1.000
_cell.length_b   1.000
_cell.length_c   1.000
_cell.angle_alpha   90.00
_cell.angle_beta   90.00
_cell.angle_gamma   90.00
#
_symmetry.space_group_name_H-M   'P 1'
#
loop_
_entity.id
_entity.type
_entity.pdbx_description
1 polymer ?
#
loop_
_entity_poly.entity_id
_entity_poly.type
_entity_poly.pdbx_seq_one_letter_code
_entity_poly.pdbx_strand_id
1 'polypeptide(L)'
;MSIYVVLENSIETNQAAYSYLRANGIEVRFDSPDRILHARVVVIDGKVAFIGSHNWSESGLYWNNEVSVEIKSKEVAQEVISYIMSIQNL
;
A
#
# COMPACT_ATOMS: atom_id res chain seq x y z
N MET A 1 16.00 -7.41 5.21
CA MET A 1 14.53 -7.21 5.19
C MET A 1 14.21 -6.38 3.97
N SER A 2 13.29 -6.83 3.11
CA SER A 2 12.89 -6.09 1.90
C SER A 2 11.55 -5.43 2.15
N ILE A 3 11.47 -4.12 1.89
CA ILE A 3 10.23 -3.35 1.95
C ILE A 3 9.98 -2.78 0.56
N TYR A 4 8.74 -2.88 0.12
CA TYR A 4 8.30 -2.38 -1.16
C TYR A 4 6.98 -1.63 -0.97
N VAL A 5 6.89 -0.45 -1.56
CA VAL A 5 5.75 0.46 -1.41
C VAL A 5 5.30 0.96 -2.78
N VAL A 6 3.99 0.97 -3.00
CA VAL A 6 3.36 1.65 -4.14
C VAL A 6 2.53 2.80 -3.58
N LEU A 7 2.71 4.00 -4.13
CA LEU A 7 1.99 5.20 -3.74
C LEU A 7 1.14 5.68 -4.92
N GLU A 8 0.00 6.31 -4.62
CA GLU A 8 -0.82 6.96 -5.64
C GLU A 8 -0.13 8.24 -6.14
N ASN A 9 0.07 8.35 -7.45
CA ASN A 9 0.78 9.41 -8.15
C ASN A 9 -0.02 10.73 -8.16
N SER A 10 -1.35 10.65 -8.21
CA SER A 10 -2.25 11.81 -8.25
C SER A 10 -2.32 12.58 -6.92
N ILE A 11 -1.73 12.06 -5.85
CA ILE A 11 -1.78 12.66 -4.51
C ILE A 11 -0.44 13.34 -4.20
N GLU A 12 -0.41 14.67 -4.33
CA GLU A 12 0.82 15.47 -4.12
C GLU A 12 1.47 15.25 -2.75
N THR A 13 0.67 15.05 -1.70
CA THR A 13 1.19 14.82 -0.33
C THR A 13 1.98 13.53 -0.18
N ASN A 14 1.84 12.56 -1.11
CA ASN A 14 2.66 11.34 -1.12
C ASN A 14 4.13 11.61 -1.46
N GLN A 15 4.47 12.76 -2.03
CA GLN A 15 5.85 13.09 -2.39
C GLN A 15 6.78 13.11 -1.17
N ALA A 16 6.31 13.60 -0.03
CA ALA A 16 7.10 13.61 1.21
C ALA A 16 7.38 12.19 1.71
N ALA A 17 6.37 11.31 1.67
CA ALA A 17 6.52 9.90 2.04
C ALA A 17 7.47 9.18 1.08
N TYR A 18 7.33 9.40 -0.23
CA TYR A 18 8.23 8.88 -1.26
C TYR A 18 9.69 9.26 -0.94
N SER A 19 9.97 10.54 -0.76
CA SER A 19 11.33 11.04 -0.50
C SER A 19 11.91 10.46 0.79
N TYR A 20 11.14 10.41 1.87
CA TYR A 20 11.58 9.85 3.15
C TYR A 20 11.92 8.35 3.03
N LEU A 21 11.02 7.55 2.46
CA LEU A 21 11.20 6.11 2.34
C LEU A 21 12.37 5.77 1.40
N ARG A 22 12.48 6.47 0.25
CA ARG A 22 13.60 6.30 -0.69
C ARG A 22 14.95 6.67 -0.07
N ALA A 23 15.01 7.75 0.71
CA ALA A 23 16.23 8.14 1.43
C ALA A 23 16.69 7.08 2.43
N ASN A 24 15.77 6.23 2.91
CA ASN A 24 16.05 5.11 3.81
C ASN A 24 16.22 3.77 3.06
N GLY A 25 16.44 3.80 1.74
CA GLY A 25 16.76 2.61 0.94
C GLY A 25 15.56 1.70 0.64
N ILE A 26 14.33 2.16 0.86
CA ILE A 26 13.12 1.40 0.56
C ILE A 26 12.80 1.50 -0.93
N GLU A 27 12.35 0.40 -1.53
CA GLU A 27 11.84 0.44 -2.90
C GLU A 27 10.44 1.06 -2.89
N VAL A 28 10.31 2.22 -3.52
CA VAL A 28 9.04 2.95 -3.62
C VAL A 28 8.82 3.28 -5.08
N ARG A 29 7.61 3.03 -5.57
CA ARG A 29 7.16 3.47 -6.88
C ARG A 29 5.82 4.17 -6.77
N PHE A 30 5.50 4.96 -7.78
CA PHE A 30 4.15 5.49 -7.98
C PHE A 30 3.36 4.55 -8.91
N ASP A 31 2.04 4.53 -8.80
CA ASP A 31 1.16 3.89 -9.78
C ASP A 31 1.16 4.63 -11.12
N SER A 32 0.58 4.00 -12.15
CA SER A 32 0.37 4.65 -13.44
C SER A 32 -0.70 5.75 -13.31
N PRO A 33 -0.52 6.92 -13.96
CA PRO A 33 -1.54 7.97 -13.98
C PRO A 33 -2.83 7.56 -14.70
N ASP A 34 -2.83 6.45 -15.46
CA ASP A 34 -3.99 6.00 -16.23
C ASP A 34 -5.09 5.36 -15.37
N ARG A 35 -4.76 4.92 -14.15
CA ARG A 35 -5.71 4.28 -13.23
C ARG A 35 -5.35 4.53 -11.77
N ILE A 36 -6.29 5.12 -11.04
CA ILE A 36 -6.15 5.48 -9.62
C ILE A 36 -5.97 4.24 -8.73
N LEU A 37 -4.88 4.20 -7.96
CA LEU A 37 -4.64 3.27 -6.86
C LEU A 37 -5.50 3.59 -5.63
N HIS A 38 -6.74 3.11 -5.61
CA HIS A 38 -7.65 3.29 -4.46
C HIS A 38 -7.58 2.16 -3.40
N ALA A 39 -6.54 1.32 -3.43
CA ALA A 39 -6.39 0.20 -2.50
C ALA A 39 -5.53 0.59 -1.29
N ARG A 40 -5.94 0.18 -0.08
CA ARG A 40 -5.11 0.28 1.14
C ARG A 40 -4.86 -1.11 1.66
N VAL A 41 -3.70 -1.64 1.29
CA VAL A 41 -3.32 -3.03 1.58
C VAL A 41 -1.89 -3.11 2.10
N VAL A 42 -1.64 -4.06 3.00
CA VAL A 42 -0.29 -4.42 3.48
C VAL A 42 -0.17 -5.92 3.44
N VAL A 43 0.98 -6.44 3.01
CA VAL A 43 1.34 -7.84 3.20
C VAL A 43 2.61 -7.94 4.04
N ILE A 44 2.57 -8.78 5.07
CA ILE A 44 3.69 -9.04 5.98
C ILE A 44 4.13 -10.49 5.82
N ASP A 45 5.42 -10.68 5.52
CA ASP A 45 6.10 -11.98 5.37
C ASP A 45 5.44 -12.96 4.38
N GLY A 46 4.58 -12.46 3.47
CA GLY A 46 3.77 -13.30 2.58
C GLY A 46 2.78 -14.20 3.30
N LYS A 47 2.34 -13.83 4.52
CA LYS A 47 1.50 -14.66 5.41
C LYS A 47 0.30 -13.92 5.99
N VAL A 48 0.41 -12.60 6.17
CA VAL A 48 -0.65 -11.77 6.74
C VAL A 48 -0.97 -10.66 5.76
N ALA A 49 -2.25 -10.49 5.46
CA ALA A 49 -2.74 -9.37 4.68
C ALA A 49 -3.61 -8.47 5.56
N PHE A 50 -3.39 -7.16 5.48
CA PHE A 50 -4.34 -6.16 5.93
C PHE A 50 -5.02 -5.57 4.71
N ILE A 51 -6.35 -5.49 4.75
CA ILE A 51 -7.17 -4.85 3.72
C ILE A 51 -8.17 -3.95 4.44
N GLY A 52 -8.28 -2.70 4.01
CA GLY A 52 -9.12 -1.73 4.69
C GLY A 52 -9.61 -0.57 3.83
N SER A 53 -10.54 0.19 4.41
CA SER A 53 -11.05 1.43 3.82
C SER A 53 -10.21 2.66 4.17
N HIS A 54 -9.39 2.60 5.23
CA HIS A 54 -8.65 3.75 5.74
C HIS A 54 -7.45 4.14 4.89
N ASN A 55 -7.32 5.43 4.60
CA ASN A 55 -6.04 6.01 4.20
C ASN A 55 -5.02 5.90 5.33
N TRP A 56 -3.73 5.86 4.99
CA TRP A 56 -2.64 5.94 5.97
C TRP A 56 -2.33 7.39 6.33
N SER A 57 -3.35 8.08 6.82
CA SER A 57 -3.30 9.43 7.35
C SER A 57 -3.71 9.41 8.82
N GLU A 58 -3.39 10.48 9.55
CA GLU A 58 -3.84 10.65 10.93
C GLU A 58 -5.38 10.53 11.04
N SER A 59 -6.12 11.17 10.11
CA SER A 59 -7.58 11.06 10.05
C SER A 59 -8.07 9.63 9.82
N GLY A 60 -7.50 8.91 8.85
CA GLY A 60 -7.90 7.54 8.55
C GLY A 60 -7.62 6.56 9.71
N LEU A 61 -6.58 6.82 10.50
CA LEU A 61 -6.17 5.94 11.60
C LEU A 61 -6.84 6.27 12.94
N TYR A 62 -7.15 7.54 13.22
CA TYR A 62 -7.61 7.97 14.55
C TYR A 62 -9.01 8.57 14.60
N TRP A 63 -9.49 9.16 13.50
CA TRP A 63 -10.64 10.06 13.54
C TRP A 63 -11.82 9.58 12.68
N ASN A 64 -11.55 8.93 11.55
CA ASN A 64 -12.57 8.45 10.64
C ASN A 64 -13.19 7.14 11.12
N ASN A 65 -14.46 6.92 10.76
CA ASN A 65 -15.10 5.62 10.90
C ASN A 65 -14.66 4.72 9.74
N GLU A 66 -13.64 3.91 9.98
CA GLU A 66 -13.05 3.02 8.99
C GLU A 66 -13.14 1.56 9.46
N VAL A 67 -13.10 0.63 8.50
CA VAL A 67 -13.05 -0.80 8.80
C VAL A 67 -11.86 -1.43 8.11
N SER A 68 -11.22 -2.38 8.78
CA SER A 68 -10.11 -3.14 8.23
C SER A 68 -10.13 -4.55 8.77
N VAL A 69 -9.63 -5.47 7.95
CA VAL A 69 -9.52 -6.88 8.30
C VAL A 69 -8.05 -7.28 8.28
N GLU A 70 -7.64 -7.96 9.34
CA GLU A 70 -6.43 -8.78 9.35
C GLU A 70 -6.82 -10.18 8.87
N ILE A 71 -6.15 -10.68 7.84
CA ILE A 71 -6.36 -12.03 7.36
C ILE A 71 -5.03 -12.79 7.36
N LYS A 72 -4.98 -13.83 8.19
CA LYS A 72 -3.82 -14.71 8.38
C LYS A 72 -3.95 -15.92 7.45
N SER A 73 -3.61 -15.73 6.19
CA SER A 73 -3.61 -16.76 5.16
C SER A 73 -2.51 -16.47 4.15
N LYS A 74 -1.68 -17.48 3.87
CA LYS A 74 -0.64 -17.37 2.85
C LYS A 74 -1.25 -17.19 1.47
N GLU A 75 -2.34 -17.90 1.20
CA GLU A 75 -3.07 -17.86 -0.06
C GLU A 75 -3.55 -16.44 -0.34
N VAL A 76 -4.26 -15.83 0.62
CA VAL A 76 -4.73 -14.44 0.47
C VAL A 76 -3.57 -13.45 0.39
N ALA A 77 -2.52 -13.63 1.21
CA ALA A 77 -1.34 -12.78 1.14
C ALA A 77 -0.67 -12.81 -0.24
N GLN A 78 -0.60 -13.98 -0.89
CA GLN A 78 -0.03 -14.10 -2.24
C GLN A 78 -0.94 -13.50 -3.32
N GLU A 79 -2.25 -13.60 -3.19
CA GLU A 79 -3.20 -12.91 -4.08
C GLU A 79 -3.02 -11.38 -3.99
N VAL A 80 -2.88 -10.85 -2.77
CA VAL A 80 -2.64 -9.40 -2.57
C VAL A 80 -1.27 -8.97 -3.12
N ILE A 81 -0.21 -9.79 -2.94
CA ILE A 81 1.09 -9.52 -3.56
C ILE A 81 0.95 -9.48 -5.10
N SER A 82 0.26 -10.46 -5.68
CA SER A 82 0.06 -10.54 -7.13
C SER A 82 -0.72 -9.33 -7.65
N TYR A 83 -1.73 -8.88 -6.91
CA TYR A 83 -2.44 -7.63 -7.20
C TYR A 83 -1.52 -6.41 -7.14
N ILE A 84 -0.72 -6.25 -6.08
CA ILE A 84 0.25 -5.15 -5.94
C ILE A 84 1.23 -5.13 -7.12
N MET A 85 1.76 -6.28 -7.51
CA MET A 85 2.68 -6.39 -8.64
C MET A 85 2.00 -6.07 -9.98
N SER A 86 0.70 -6.38 -10.13
CA SER A 86 -0.05 -6.07 -11.35
C SER A 86 -0.20 -4.56 -11.59
N ILE A 87 -0.20 -3.74 -10.53
CA ILE A 87 -0.28 -2.28 -10.64
C ILE A 87 0.94 -1.69 -11.35
N GLN A 88 2.08 -2.39 -11.31
CA GLN A 88 3.32 -1.96 -11.94
C GLN A 88 3.59 -2.56 -13.31
N ASN A 89 2.81 -3.55 -13.72
CA ASN A 89 2.92 -4.17 -15.05
C ASN A 89 1.92 -3.57 -16.05
N LEU A 90 1.31 -2.43 -15.69
CA LEU A 90 0.63 -1.52 -16.61
C LEU A 90 1.60 -0.43 -17.07
#